data_AF-A0A1M5G7X6-F1
#
_entry.id   AF-A0A1M5G7X6-F1
#
_cell.length_a   1.000
_cell.length_b   1.000
_cell.length_c   1.000
_cell.angle_alpha   90.00
_cell.angle_beta   90.00
_cell.angle_gamma   90.00
#
_symmetry.space_group_name_H-M   'P 1'
#
loop_
_entity.id
_entity.type
_entity.pdbx_description
1 polymer ?
#
loop_
_entity_poly.entity_id
_entity_poly.type
_entity_poly.pdbx_seq_one_letter_code
_entity_poly.pdbx_strand_id
1 'polypeptide(L)'
;MSNNTGNTLVAVLAGIAIGAGIGILYAPDKGSKTRRKVKDGFDDAKNDLHHKFDIVSSQLSDKLSSAKFDLEETYEDLLSNMSNKTDDVISFLEEKLADLKKQKAKLQK
;
A
#
# COMPACT_ATOMS: atom_id res chain seq x y z
N MET A 1 23.41 0.38 -4.26
CA MET A 1 21.97 0.73 -4.16
C MET A 1 21.27 -0.17 -3.14
N SER A 2 21.69 -0.17 -1.86
CA SER A 2 21.23 -1.17 -0.86
C SER A 2 20.08 -0.70 0.05
N ASN A 3 19.59 0.53 -0.14
CA ASN A 3 18.77 1.26 0.82
C ASN A 3 17.28 1.42 0.41
N ASN A 4 16.90 1.10 -0.83
CA ASN A 4 15.51 1.30 -1.30
C ASN A 4 14.61 0.08 -1.03
N THR A 5 15.14 -1.15 -1.07
CA THR A 5 14.37 -2.37 -0.78
C THR A 5 13.88 -2.41 0.66
N GLY A 6 14.69 -1.94 1.61
CA GLY A 6 14.27 -1.77 3.01
C GLY A 6 13.13 -0.78 3.14
N ASN A 7 13.16 0.33 2.40
CA ASN A 7 12.13 1.36 2.46
C ASN A 7 10.81 0.90 1.81
N THR A 8 10.85 0.15 0.71
CA THR A 8 9.64 -0.40 0.08
C THR A 8 9.02 -1.53 0.90
N LEU A 9 9.83 -2.41 1.49
CA LEU A 9 9.30 -3.45 2.37
C LEU A 9 8.67 -2.83 3.62
N VAL A 10 9.30 -1.80 4.20
CA VAL A 10 8.72 -1.02 5.29
C VAL A 10 7.43 -0.33 4.83
N ALA A 11 7.38 0.24 3.63
CA ALA A 11 6.17 0.89 3.11
C ALA A 11 5.02 -0.11 2.86
N VAL A 12 5.30 -1.31 2.33
CA VAL A 12 4.30 -2.37 2.13
C VAL A 12 3.83 -2.93 3.45
N LEU A 13 4.75 -3.24 4.38
CA LEU A 13 4.39 -3.73 5.71
C LEU A 13 3.64 -2.66 6.51
N ALA A 14 4.02 -1.39 6.38
CA ALA A 14 3.27 -0.28 6.96
C ALA A 14 1.88 -0.17 6.31
N GLY A 15 1.78 -0.31 5.00
CA GLY A 15 0.50 -0.31 4.28
C GLY A 15 -0.42 -1.45 4.72
N ILE A 16 0.13 -2.67 4.86
CA ILE A 16 -0.60 -3.84 5.36
C ILE A 16 -0.96 -3.65 6.84
N ALA A 17 -0.05 -3.17 7.67
CA ALA A 17 -0.31 -2.97 9.10
C ALA A 17 -1.36 -1.88 9.34
N ILE A 18 -1.32 -0.80 8.57
CA ILE A 18 -2.34 0.26 8.60
C ILE A 18 -3.66 -0.31 8.08
N GLY A 19 -3.67 -1.02 6.95
CA GLY A 19 -4.89 -1.60 6.38
C GLY A 19 -5.52 -2.65 7.30
N ALA A 20 -4.74 -3.57 7.85
CA ALA A 20 -5.19 -4.58 8.80
C ALA A 20 -5.57 -3.95 10.15
N GLY A 21 -4.83 -2.95 10.62
CA GLY A 21 -5.15 -2.22 11.85
C GLY A 21 -6.50 -1.51 11.74
N ILE A 22 -6.75 -0.80 10.64
CA ILE A 22 -8.04 -0.17 10.36
C ILE A 22 -9.13 -1.24 10.20
N GLY A 23 -8.87 -2.32 9.46
CA GLY A 23 -9.85 -3.40 9.24
C GLY A 23 -10.25 -4.14 10.53
N ILE A 24 -9.29 -4.40 11.42
CA ILE A 24 -9.54 -5.06 12.72
C ILE A 24 -10.24 -4.10 13.69
N LEU A 25 -9.87 -2.81 13.73
CA LEU A 25 -10.54 -1.82 14.58
C LEU A 25 -11.98 -1.53 14.12
N TYR A 26 -12.23 -1.56 12.81
CA TYR A 26 -13.56 -1.34 12.24
C TYR A 26 -14.50 -2.54 12.41
N ALA A 27 -13.94 -3.76 12.49
CA ALA A 27 -14.70 -4.99 12.72
C ALA A 27 -14.29 -5.69 14.04
N PRO A 28 -14.78 -5.22 15.20
CA PRO A 28 -14.48 -5.85 16.48
C PRO A 28 -15.31 -7.13 16.68
N ASP A 29 -14.64 -8.28 16.62
CA ASP A 29 -15.21 -9.59 16.95
C ASP A 29 -14.75 -10.04 18.36
N LYS A 30 -15.57 -10.81 19.11
CA LYS A 30 -15.21 -11.22 20.48
C LYS A 30 -13.99 -12.15 20.46
N GLY A 31 -12.95 -11.84 21.24
CA GLY A 31 -11.67 -12.56 21.23
C GLY A 31 -11.74 -14.08 21.45
N SER A 32 -12.73 -14.58 22.19
CA SER A 32 -12.96 -16.02 22.37
C SER A 32 -13.38 -16.72 21.08
N LYS A 33 -14.15 -16.03 20.22
CA LYS A 33 -14.58 -16.53 18.91
C LYS A 33 -13.44 -16.44 17.89
N THR A 34 -12.66 -15.37 17.90
CA THR A 34 -11.50 -15.21 17.00
C THR A 34 -10.48 -16.33 17.21
N ARG A 35 -10.12 -16.62 18.47
CA ARG A 35 -9.15 -17.68 18.77
C ARG A 35 -9.64 -19.07 18.33
N ARG A 36 -10.94 -19.35 18.45
CA ARG A 36 -11.52 -20.62 17.99
C ARG A 36 -11.62 -20.71 16.47
N LYS A 37 -12.05 -19.63 15.80
CA LYS A 37 -12.07 -19.52 14.34
C LYS A 37 -10.67 -19.65 13.72
N VAL A 38 -9.64 -19.11 14.35
CA VAL A 38 -8.24 -19.26 13.88
C VAL A 38 -7.80 -20.72 13.96
N LYS A 39 -8.14 -21.42 15.04
CA LYS A 39 -7.76 -22.83 15.23
C LYS A 39 -8.49 -23.75 14.25
N ASP A 40 -9.81 -23.61 14.15
CA ASP A 40 -10.64 -24.51 13.33
C ASP A 40 -10.56 -24.15 11.84
N GLY A 41 -10.43 -22.85 11.52
CA GLY A 41 -10.38 -22.37 10.14
C GLY A 41 -9.03 -22.53 9.44
N PHE A 42 -7.92 -22.74 10.16
CA PHE A 42 -6.60 -22.82 9.52
C PHE A 42 -6.41 -24.09 8.68
N ASP A 43 -6.85 -25.24 9.21
CA ASP A 43 -6.69 -26.53 8.52
C ASP A 43 -7.61 -26.64 7.29
N ASP A 44 -8.87 -26.19 7.43
CA ASP A 44 -9.83 -26.19 6.31
C ASP A 44 -9.48 -25.13 5.25
N ALA A 45 -9.07 -23.93 5.69
CA ALA A 45 -8.69 -22.87 4.75
C ALA A 45 -7.44 -23.24 3.97
N LYS A 46 -6.48 -23.99 4.55
CA LYS A 46 -5.26 -24.36 3.82
C LYS A 46 -5.57 -25.22 2.59
N ASN A 47 -6.45 -26.21 2.73
CA ASN A 47 -6.78 -27.11 1.62
C ASN A 47 -7.63 -26.40 0.54
N ASP A 48 -8.59 -25.58 0.95
CA ASP A 48 -9.49 -24.87 0.03
C ASP A 48 -8.78 -23.66 -0.64
N LEU A 49 -7.84 -23.03 0.07
CA LEU A 49 -6.99 -21.96 -0.46
C LEU A 49 -6.08 -22.49 -1.55
N HIS A 50 -5.46 -23.67 -1.39
CA HIS A 50 -4.59 -24.22 -2.44
C HIS A 50 -5.32 -24.35 -3.78
N HIS A 51 -6.53 -24.90 -3.77
CA HIS A 51 -7.30 -25.12 -5.00
C HIS A 51 -7.85 -23.82 -5.60
N LYS A 52 -8.23 -22.85 -4.76
CA LYS A 52 -8.71 -21.53 -5.21
C LYS A 52 -7.57 -20.61 -5.63
N PHE A 53 -6.41 -20.73 -5.00
CA PHE A 53 -5.24 -19.91 -5.30
C PHE A 53 -4.71 -20.20 -6.70
N ASP A 54 -4.73 -21.44 -7.16
CA ASP A 54 -4.32 -21.77 -8.53
C ASP A 54 -5.24 -21.12 -9.59
N ILE A 55 -6.55 -21.12 -9.36
CA ILE A 55 -7.54 -20.49 -10.27
C ILE A 55 -7.43 -18.97 -10.20
N VAL A 56 -7.34 -18.42 -8.98
CA VAL A 56 -7.22 -16.98 -8.75
C VAL A 56 -5.91 -16.46 -9.31
N SER A 57 -4.80 -17.18 -9.14
CA SER A 57 -3.48 -16.87 -9.69
C SER A 57 -3.54 -16.66 -11.20
N SER A 58 -4.20 -17.57 -11.92
CA SER A 58 -4.36 -17.43 -13.37
C SER A 58 -5.19 -16.19 -13.75
N GLN A 59 -6.32 -15.95 -13.09
CA GLN A 59 -7.17 -14.79 -13.38
C GLN A 59 -6.56 -13.46 -12.91
N LEU A 60 -5.80 -13.47 -11.83
CA LEU A 60 -5.04 -12.33 -11.35
C LEU A 60 -3.93 -12.00 -12.34
N SER A 61 -3.28 -13.00 -12.92
CA SER A 61 -2.21 -12.79 -13.89
C SER A 61 -2.75 -12.06 -15.13
N ASP A 62 -3.93 -12.43 -15.62
CA ASP A 62 -4.56 -11.75 -16.75
C ASP A 62 -5.02 -10.33 -16.37
N LYS A 63 -5.73 -10.18 -15.24
CA LYS A 63 -6.17 -8.85 -14.76
C LYS A 63 -5.02 -7.93 -14.40
N LEU A 64 -3.93 -8.47 -13.87
CA LEU A 64 -2.72 -7.72 -13.55
C LEU A 64 -2.00 -7.31 -14.83
N SER A 65 -2.03 -8.13 -15.87
CA SER A 65 -1.47 -7.78 -17.19
C SER A 65 -2.26 -6.64 -17.83
N SER A 66 -3.59 -6.68 -17.80
CA SER A 66 -4.43 -5.57 -18.26
C SER A 66 -4.26 -4.31 -17.41
N ALA A 67 -4.30 -4.45 -16.08
CA ALA A 67 -4.08 -3.32 -15.19
C ALA A 67 -2.69 -2.71 -15.36
N LYS A 68 -1.65 -3.51 -15.63
CA LYS A 68 -0.31 -2.98 -15.93
C LYS A 68 -0.30 -2.13 -17.20
N PHE A 69 -1.01 -2.56 -18.23
CA PHE A 69 -1.13 -1.80 -19.48
C PHE A 69 -1.86 -0.46 -19.26
N ASP A 70 -3.00 -0.49 -18.57
CA ASP A 70 -3.77 0.73 -18.22
C ASP A 70 -2.98 1.66 -17.29
N LEU A 71 -2.18 1.09 -16.39
CA LEU A 71 -1.30 1.83 -15.50
C LEU A 71 -0.10 2.44 -16.25
N GLU A 72 0.47 1.75 -17.24
CA GLU A 72 1.54 2.32 -18.08
C GLU A 72 1.02 3.51 -18.90
N GLU A 73 -0.17 3.38 -19.51
CA GLU A 73 -0.81 4.48 -20.23
C GLU A 73 -1.14 5.65 -19.30
N THR A 74 -1.77 5.38 -18.15
CA THR A 74 -2.08 6.41 -17.14
C THR A 74 -0.80 7.01 -16.57
N TYR A 75 0.28 6.25 -16.43
CA TYR A 75 1.55 6.73 -15.90
C TYR A 75 2.31 7.59 -16.90
N GLU A 76 2.28 7.26 -18.19
CA GLU A 76 2.82 8.11 -19.26
C GLU A 76 2.03 9.41 -19.39
N ASP A 77 0.70 9.37 -19.28
CA ASP A 77 -0.16 10.54 -19.23
C ASP A 77 0.09 11.38 -17.97
N LEU A 78 0.21 10.73 -16.81
CA LEU A 78 0.54 11.41 -15.56
C LEU A 78 1.94 12.01 -15.63
N LEU A 79 2.94 11.32 -16.20
CA LEU A 79 4.31 11.81 -16.35
C LEU A 79 4.40 12.95 -17.36
N SER A 80 3.60 12.94 -18.42
CA SER A 80 3.55 14.01 -19.42
C SER A 80 2.84 15.25 -18.88
N ASN A 81 1.73 15.08 -18.17
CA ASN A 81 1.04 16.16 -17.46
C ASN A 81 1.86 16.67 -16.27
N MET A 82 2.54 15.77 -15.57
CA MET A 82 3.44 16.09 -14.48
C MET A 82 4.68 16.74 -15.03
N SER A 83 5.26 16.41 -16.18
CA SER A 83 6.43 17.12 -16.74
C SER A 83 6.18 18.63 -16.83
N ASN A 84 5.00 19.03 -17.32
CA ASN A 84 4.57 20.44 -17.32
C ASN A 84 4.17 20.99 -15.94
N LYS A 85 3.71 20.14 -15.00
CA LYS A 85 3.37 20.50 -13.61
C LYS A 85 4.50 20.26 -12.60
N THR A 86 5.65 19.74 -13.01
CA THR A 86 6.72 19.26 -12.13
C THR A 86 7.40 20.47 -11.56
N ASP A 87 7.61 21.50 -12.38
CA ASP A 87 8.14 22.77 -11.94
C ASP A 87 7.21 23.44 -10.91
N ASP A 88 5.89 23.36 -11.08
CA ASP A 88 4.90 23.88 -10.11
C ASP A 88 4.87 23.06 -8.81
N VAL A 89 4.90 21.73 -8.89
CA VAL A 89 4.87 20.84 -7.74
C VAL A 89 6.18 20.89 -6.97
N ILE A 90 7.33 20.96 -7.65
CA ILE A 90 8.64 21.17 -7.03
C ILE A 90 8.62 22.49 -6.27
N SER A 91 8.15 23.58 -6.89
CA SER A 91 8.06 24.89 -6.24
C SER A 91 7.16 24.85 -4.99
N PHE A 92 6.00 24.20 -5.07
CA PHE A 92 5.08 24.03 -3.93
C PHE A 92 5.65 23.16 -2.81
N LEU A 93 6.40 22.11 -3.17
CA LEU A 93 7.08 21.24 -2.20
C LEU A 93 8.26 21.94 -1.53
N GLU A 94 9.03 22.75 -2.26
CA GLU A 94 10.09 23.58 -1.72
C GLU A 94 9.54 24.62 -0.73
N GLU A 95 8.41 25.25 -1.07
CA GLU A 95 7.71 26.19 -0.19
C GLU A 95 7.23 25.50 1.09
N LYS A 96 6.52 24.36 0.98
CA LYS A 96 6.06 23.56 2.12
C LYS A 96 7.23 23.06 2.97
N LEU A 97 8.34 22.67 2.37
CA LEU A 97 9.53 22.17 3.08
C LEU A 97 10.26 23.30 3.80
N ALA A 98 10.34 24.49 3.20
CA ALA A 98 10.87 25.69 3.84
C ALA A 98 9.99 26.10 5.04
N ASP A 99 8.67 26.05 4.90
CA ASP A 99 7.72 26.35 5.97
C ASP A 99 7.79 25.32 7.10
N LEU A 100 7.88 24.03 6.78
CA LEU A 100 8.08 23.00 7.79
C LEU A 100 9.41 23.15 8.53
N LYS A 101 10.50 23.52 7.84
CA LYS A 101 11.79 23.83 8.49
C LYS A 101 11.69 25.04 9.40
N LYS A 102 11.01 26.11 8.98
CA LYS A 102 10.76 27.30 9.81
C LYS A 102 9.88 26.97 11.02
N GLN A 103 8.83 26.19 10.85
CA GLN A 103 7.95 25.74 11.95
C GLN A 103 8.71 24.86 12.93
N LYS A 104 9.53 23.91 12.45
CA LYS A 104 10.37 23.08 13.32
C LYS A 104 11.40 23.91 14.08
N ALA A 105 12.03 24.90 13.44
CA ALA A 105 12.98 25.81 14.09
C ALA A 105 12.30 26.75 15.11
N LYS A 106 11.05 27.15 14.87
CA LYS A 106 10.22 27.89 15.83
C LYS A 106 9.79 27.04 17.03
N LEU A 107 9.55 25.74 16.83
CA LEU A 107 9.20 24.79 17.88
C LEU A 107 10.41 24.31 18.70
N GLN A 108 11.64 24.54 18.21
CA GLN A 108 12.90 24.18 18.88
C GLN A 108 13.55 25.35 19.64
N LYS A 109 12.86 26.50 19.77
CA LYS A 109 13.18 27.58 20.72
C LYS A 109 12.11 27.62 21.80
#